data_AF-A0A743SQT1-F1
#
_entry.id   AF-A0A743SQT1-F1
#
_cell.length_a   1.000
_cell.length_b   1.000
_cell.length_c   1.000
_cell.angle_alpha   90.00
_cell.angle_beta   90.00
_cell.angle_gamma   90.00
#
_symmetry.space_group_name_H-M   'P 1'
#
loop_
_entity.id
_entity.type
_entity.pdbx_description
1 polymer ?
#
loop_
_entity_poly.entity_id
_entity_poly.type
_entity_poly.pdbx_seq_one_letter_code
_entity_poly.pdbx_strand_id
1 'polypeptide(L)'
;MKPKHDNIDFHVVRSEYAERKLELLRKTYLCSRYVYDAGDYPEAILCFQFLMKELDTVISSADSRCFINASDLVRSLQDYISFCNQRLLDMRKSSCQ
;
A
#
# COMPACT_ATOMS: atom_id res chain seq x y z
N MET A 1 -48.65 0.46 -1.98
CA MET A 1 -47.47 1.32 -2.18
C MET A 1 -46.37 0.46 -2.76
N LYS A 2 -45.87 0.75 -3.97
CA LYS A 2 -44.71 0.03 -4.52
C LYS A 2 -43.47 0.50 -3.73
N PRO A 3 -42.57 -0.40 -3.31
CA PRO A 3 -41.32 0.01 -2.68
C PRO A 3 -40.54 0.89 -3.68
N LYS A 4 -40.14 2.08 -3.24
CA LYS A 4 -39.15 2.88 -3.97
C LYS A 4 -37.86 2.09 -3.93
N HIS A 5 -37.46 1.51 -5.06
CA HIS A 5 -36.10 1.02 -5.21
C HIS A 5 -35.20 2.25 -5.21
N ASP A 6 -34.55 2.52 -4.08
CA ASP A 6 -33.41 3.43 -4.05
C ASP A 6 -32.38 2.86 -5.02
N ASN A 7 -32.13 3.59 -6.11
CA ASN A 7 -31.24 3.14 -7.16
C ASN A 7 -29.81 3.29 -6.61
N ILE A 8 -29.24 2.20 -6.11
CA ILE A 8 -27.88 2.20 -5.56
C ILE A 8 -26.91 2.43 -6.70
N ASP A 9 -26.17 3.54 -6.63
CA ASP A 9 -25.07 3.79 -7.55
C ASP A 9 -23.83 2.98 -7.13
N PHE A 10 -23.61 1.87 -7.82
CA PHE A 10 -22.47 0.98 -7.58
C PHE A 10 -21.12 1.67 -7.83
N HIS A 11 -21.05 2.74 -8.63
CA HIS A 11 -19.82 3.51 -8.77
C HIS A 11 -19.47 4.23 -7.48
N VAL A 12 -20.44 4.88 -6.84
CA VAL A 12 -20.25 5.59 -5.56
C VAL A 12 -19.80 4.60 -4.48
N VAL A 13 -20.48 3.45 -4.36
CA VAL A 13 -20.13 2.42 -3.37
C VAL A 13 -18.71 1.89 -3.58
N ARG A 14 -18.28 1.69 -4.83
CA ARG A 14 -16.91 1.25 -5.15
C ARG A 14 -15.86 2.31 -4.81
N SER A 15 -16.12 3.58 -5.12
CA SER A 15 -15.24 4.69 -4.76
C SER A 15 -15.08 4.81 -3.24
N GLU A 16 -16.18 4.80 -2.48
CA GLU A 16 -16.13 4.88 -1.02
C GLU A 16 -15.35 3.71 -0.40
N TYR A 17 -15.54 2.49 -0.93
CA TYR A 17 -14.76 1.33 -0.50
C TYR A 17 -13.27 1.52 -0.77
N ALA A 18 -12.90 1.99 -1.97
CA ALA A 18 -11.52 2.24 -2.34
C ALA A 18 -10.86 3.29 -1.44
N GLU A 19 -11.57 4.37 -1.12
CA GLU A 19 -11.09 5.42 -0.21
C GLU A 19 -10.84 4.92 1.21
N ARG A 20 -11.81 4.19 1.80
CA ARG A 20 -11.66 3.61 3.14
C ARG A 20 -10.50 2.60 3.20
N LYS A 21 -10.38 1.78 2.16
CA LYS A 21 -9.28 0.82 2.05
C LYS A 21 -7.94 1.55 1.94
N LEU A 22 -7.85 2.60 1.14
CA LEU A 22 -6.63 3.41 1.02
C LEU A 22 -6.24 4.07 2.36
N GLU A 23 -7.21 4.56 3.13
CA GLU A 23 -6.94 5.12 4.47
C GLU A 23 -6.34 4.07 5.42
N LEU A 24 -6.88 2.85 5.42
CA LEU A 24 -6.34 1.74 6.21
C LEU A 24 -4.91 1.40 5.78
N LEU A 25 -4.66 1.30 4.48
CA LEU A 25 -3.34 0.99 3.95
C LEU A 25 -2.31 2.08 4.28
N ARG A 26 -2.71 3.35 4.36
CA ARG A 26 -1.83 4.43 4.83
C ARG A 26 -1.41 4.25 6.28
N LYS A 27 -2.30 3.79 7.16
CA LYS A 27 -1.95 3.48 8.56
C LYS A 27 -0.97 2.32 8.63
N THR A 28 -1.23 1.25 7.88
CA THR A 28 -0.31 0.11 7.78
C THR A 28 1.06 0.52 7.24
N TYR A 29 1.12 1.40 6.22
CA TYR A 29 2.37 1.96 5.70
C TYR A 29 3.21 2.66 6.77
N LEU A 30 2.60 3.43 7.67
CA LEU A 30 3.32 4.08 8.78
C LEU A 30 3.92 3.04 9.73
N CYS A 31 3.21 1.95 10.03
CA CYS A 31 3.75 0.85 10.82
C CYS A 31 4.92 0.16 10.10
N SER A 32 4.80 -0.13 8.81
CA SER A 32 5.88 -0.73 8.01
C SER A 32 7.12 0.16 7.98
N ARG A 33 6.95 1.49 7.94
CA ARG A 33 8.06 2.44 8.05
C ARG A 33 8.75 2.40 9.41
N TYR A 34 8.00 2.24 10.49
CA TYR A 34 8.60 2.06 11.81
C TYR A 34 9.49 0.81 11.87
N VAL A 35 9.04 -0.30 11.28
CA VAL A 35 9.85 -1.53 11.17
C VAL A 35 11.12 -1.30 10.35
N TYR A 36 11.00 -0.58 9.23
CA TYR A 36 12.15 -0.15 8.42
C TYR A 36 13.13 0.73 9.21
N ASP A 37 12.65 1.74 9.93
CA ASP A 37 13.46 2.66 10.71
C ASP A 37 14.13 1.97 11.91
N ALA A 38 13.54 0.89 12.42
CA ALA A 38 14.16 0.00 13.41
C ALA A 38 15.28 -0.89 12.85
N GLY A 39 15.46 -0.92 11.52
CA GLY A 39 16.50 -1.68 10.83
C GLY A 39 16.12 -3.12 10.52
N ASP A 40 14.88 -3.55 10.80
CA ASP A 40 14.38 -4.87 10.42
C ASP A 40 13.94 -4.86 8.94
N TYR A 41 14.92 -4.79 8.06
CA TYR A 41 14.69 -4.71 6.61
C TYR A 41 13.95 -5.93 6.03
N PRO A 42 14.18 -7.19 6.47
CA PRO A 42 13.41 -8.34 5.98
C PRO A 42 11.90 -8.21 6.28
N GLU A 43 11.54 -7.88 7.52
CA GLU A 43 10.13 -7.71 7.90
C GLU A 43 9.51 -6.49 7.20
N ALA A 44 10.26 -5.40 7.07
CA ALA A 44 9.83 -4.22 6.33
C ALA A 44 9.49 -4.55 4.86
N ILE A 45 10.33 -5.33 4.17
CA ILE A 45 10.07 -5.78 2.79
C ILE A 45 8.75 -6.55 2.70
N LEU A 46 8.51 -7.51 3.62
CA LEU A 46 7.27 -8.29 3.63
C LEU A 46 6.05 -7.39 3.78
N CYS A 47 6.13 -6.42 4.70
CA CYS A 47 5.08 -5.45 4.93
C CYS A 47 4.85 -4.53 3.71
N PHE A 48 5.91 -4.06 3.04
CA PHE A 48 5.81 -3.24 1.83
C PHE A 48 5.23 -4.02 0.64
N GLN A 49 5.61 -5.29 0.47
CA GLN A 49 5.06 -6.16 -0.58
C GLN A 49 3.58 -6.44 -0.35
N PHE A 50 3.17 -6.68 0.89
CA PHE A 50 1.75 -6.81 1.26
C PHE A 50 0.97 -5.54 0.88
N LEU A 51 1.49 -4.36 1.26
CA LEU A 51 0.87 -3.08 0.91
C LEU A 51 0.72 -2.88 -0.59
N MET A 52 1.74 -3.21 -1.39
CA MET A 52 1.65 -3.11 -2.85
C MET A 52 0.51 -3.96 -3.40
N LYS A 53 0.41 -5.22 -2.97
CA LYS A 53 -0.67 -6.12 -3.41
C LYS A 53 -2.05 -5.56 -3.06
N GLU A 54 -2.22 -5.00 -1.87
CA GLU A 54 -3.49 -4.41 -1.46
C GLU A 54 -3.81 -3.12 -2.23
N LEU A 55 -2.80 -2.30 -2.55
CA LEU A 55 -2.97 -1.08 -3.35
C LEU A 55 -3.41 -1.38 -4.79
N ASP A 56 -2.94 -2.47 -5.40
CA ASP A 56 -3.42 -2.89 -6.73
C ASP A 56 -4.94 -3.13 -6.74
N THR A 57 -5.49 -3.65 -5.63
CA THR A 57 -6.94 -3.85 -5.50
C THR A 57 -7.69 -2.52 -5.38
N VAL A 58 -7.09 -1.51 -4.74
CA VAL A 58 -7.64 -0.15 -4.63
C VAL A 58 -7.63 0.51 -6.01
N ILE A 59 -6.49 0.47 -6.70
CA ILE A 59 -6.29 1.04 -8.04
C ILE A 59 -7.33 0.49 -9.03
N SER A 60 -7.57 -0.82 -9.01
CA SER A 60 -8.55 -1.50 -9.88
C SER A 60 -10.01 -1.09 -9.59
N SER A 61 -10.26 -0.47 -8.43
CA SER A 61 -11.60 -0.16 -7.91
C SER A 61 -11.90 1.33 -7.82
N ALA A 62 -10.89 2.18 -7.97
CA ALA A 62 -10.89 3.59 -7.61
C ALA A 62 -11.26 4.52 -8.78
N ASP A 63 -11.77 5.70 -8.42
CA ASP A 63 -11.80 6.87 -9.31
C ASP A 63 -10.41 7.51 -9.48
N SER A 64 -10.34 8.54 -10.33
CA SER A 64 -9.09 9.19 -10.73
C SER A 64 -8.28 9.77 -9.56
N ARG A 65 -8.91 10.24 -8.47
CA ARG A 65 -8.19 10.83 -7.34
C ARG A 65 -7.60 9.76 -6.43
N CYS A 66 -8.40 8.75 -6.09
CA CYS A 66 -7.93 7.63 -5.28
C CYS A 66 -6.85 6.82 -6.03
N PHE A 67 -6.97 6.71 -7.36
CA PHE A 67 -5.95 6.13 -8.24
C PHE A 67 -4.59 6.83 -8.13
N ILE A 68 -4.54 8.16 -8.23
CA ILE A 68 -3.27 8.91 -8.16
C ILE A 68 -2.61 8.69 -6.80
N ASN A 69 -3.38 8.86 -5.71
CA ASN A 69 -2.86 8.68 -4.36
C ASN A 69 -2.34 7.26 -4.08
N ALA A 70 -3.04 6.24 -4.57
CA ALA A 70 -2.59 4.86 -4.46
C ALA A 70 -1.32 4.61 -5.29
N SER A 71 -1.25 5.15 -6.50
CA SER A 71 -0.10 5.00 -7.40
C SER A 71 1.17 5.65 -6.84
N ASP A 72 1.06 6.83 -6.24
CA ASP A 72 2.21 7.51 -5.60
C ASP A 72 2.72 6.72 -4.38
N LEU A 73 1.81 6.08 -3.63
CA LEU A 73 2.19 5.20 -2.54
C LEU A 73 2.89 3.94 -3.06
N VAL A 74 2.41 3.33 -4.15
CA VAL A 74 3.08 2.19 -4.79
C VAL A 74 4.51 2.55 -5.20
N ARG A 75 4.73 3.71 -5.81
CA ARG A 75 6.08 4.18 -6.17
C ARG A 75 6.99 4.32 -4.95
N SER A 76 6.47 4.92 -3.88
CA SER A 76 7.23 5.06 -2.62
C SER A 76 7.62 3.70 -2.03
N LEU A 77 6.71 2.72 -2.05
CA LEU A 77 6.97 1.36 -1.56
C LEU A 77 8.06 0.65 -2.37
N GLN A 78 8.07 0.83 -3.70
CA GLN A 78 9.11 0.28 -4.57
C GLN A 78 10.50 0.82 -4.21
N ASP A 79 10.59 2.12 -3.94
CA ASP A 79 11.84 2.76 -3.50
C ASP A 79 12.32 2.17 -2.17
N TYR A 80 11.42 2.03 -1.18
CA TYR A 80 11.77 1.43 0.11
C TYR A 80 12.23 -0.03 -0.01
N ILE A 81 11.56 -0.84 -0.82
CA ILE A 81 11.97 -2.24 -1.06
C ILE A 81 13.37 -2.26 -1.69
N SER A 82 13.64 -1.38 -2.66
CA SER A 82 14.97 -1.25 -3.26
C SER A 82 16.03 -0.89 -2.22
N PHE A 83 15.75 0.08 -1.34
CA PHE A 83 16.66 0.47 -0.25
C PHE A 83 16.90 -0.67 0.74
N CYS A 84 15.86 -1.39 1.15
CA CYS A 84 15.99 -2.55 2.03
C CYS A 84 16.90 -3.62 1.42
N ASN A 85 16.68 -3.95 0.14
CA ASN A 85 17.51 -4.93 -0.57
C ASN A 85 18.98 -4.49 -0.64
N GLN A 86 19.23 -3.22 -0.92
CA GLN A 86 20.60 -2.69 -0.94
C GLN A 86 21.27 -2.79 0.44
N ARG A 87 20.57 -2.42 1.52
CA ARG A 87 21.07 -2.55 2.90
C ARG A 87 21.41 -4.00 3.26
N LEU A 88 20.53 -4.94 2.89
CA LEU A 88 20.78 -6.38 3.11
C LEU A 88 22.02 -6.88 2.37
N LEU A 89 22.21 -6.44 1.12
CA LEU A 89 23.41 -6.77 0.33
C LEU A 89 24.69 -6.20 0.96
N ASP A 90 24.65 -4.96 1.44
CA ASP A 90 25.80 -4.31 2.05
C ASP A 90 26.20 -5.01 3.36
N MET A 91 25.23 -5.33 4.23
CA MET A 91 25.49 -6.08 5.46
C MET A 91 26.09 -7.46 5.19
N ARG A 92 25.63 -8.14 4.14
CA ARG A 92 26.20 -9.44 3.72
C ARG A 92 27.66 -9.31 3.30
N LYS A 93 28.01 -8.26 2.55
CA LYS A 93 29.41 -8.03 2.11
C LYS A 93 30.32 -7.72 3.29
N SER A 94 29.86 -6.91 4.25
CA SER A 94 30.63 -6.59 5.46
C SER A 94 30.85 -7.80 6.37
N SER A 95 29.98 -8.80 6.32
CA SER A 95 30.10 -10.03 7.11
C SER A 95 31.07 -11.07 6.51
N CYS A 96 31.57 -10.84 5.29
CA CYS A 96 32.50 -11.71 4.58
C CYS A 96 33.95 -11.19 4.56
N GLN A 97 34.23 -10.07 5.27
CA GLN A 97 35.57 -9.52 5.49
C GLN A 97 36.03 -9.84 6.91
#